data_AF-A0A1G6URA1-F1
#
_entry.id   AF-A0A1G6URA1-F1
#
_cell.length_a   1.000
_cell.length_b   1.000
_cell.length_c   1.000
_cell.angle_alpha   90.00
_cell.angle_beta   90.00
_cell.angle_gamma   90.00
#
_symmetry.space_group_name_H-M   'P 1'
#
loop_
_entity.id
_entity.type
_entity.pdbx_description
1 polymer ?
#
loop_
_entity_poly.entity_id
_entity_poly.type
_entity_poly.pdbx_seq_one_letter_code
_entity_poly.pdbx_strand_id
1 'polypeptide(L)'
;MRILTPSGARHFCQNFTSASATSHKEVKKYLAGSRSGRTFSEGSPQFNELRDCMLRDSERLAYHAAATFASTLRSLQASSAPWSCVGLYYTSFFAARSILGMHGGWVDGDKQWLEATNINPGSIEITLRTARHPAIQAKQGSHKAFWSVFYFACRPLHPHAAAQHSFALSPVQSSSTWLIDNRNRINYGSADASKLVDEFQRRYDPTNVAQSLPGDVKVFRNVAISLLALANQFRRAHGLATDAPPVGALNLDEAINNQIRANRDVALDAFSSAELMNFVA
;
A
#
# COMPACT_ATOMS: atom_id res chain seq x y z
N MET A 1 -4.37 -6.51 16.20
CA MET A 1 -3.67 -5.26 15.88
C MET A 1 -4.66 -4.13 15.84
N ARG A 2 -4.60 -3.31 16.88
CA ARG A 2 -5.23 -2.00 16.90
C ARG A 2 -4.30 -0.99 16.23
N ILE A 3 -4.86 -0.13 15.39
CA ILE A 3 -4.17 0.99 14.75
C ILE A 3 -4.74 2.29 15.29
N LEU A 4 -4.04 3.40 15.03
CA LEU A 4 -4.52 4.74 15.38
C LEU A 4 -5.82 5.05 14.64
N THR A 5 -6.73 5.77 15.30
CA THR A 5 -7.89 6.39 14.65
C THR A 5 -7.44 7.49 13.69
N PRO A 6 -8.30 8.00 12.79
CA PRO A 6 -7.91 9.11 11.92
C PRO A 6 -7.40 10.34 12.67
N SER A 7 -7.98 10.67 13.84
CA SER A 7 -7.49 11.77 14.69
C SER A 7 -6.11 11.47 15.28
N GLY A 8 -5.91 10.25 15.80
CA GLY A 8 -4.61 9.81 16.29
C GLY A 8 -3.54 9.74 15.19
N ALA A 9 -3.91 9.28 14.00
CA ALA A 9 -3.03 9.19 12.83
C ALA A 9 -2.64 10.57 12.30
N ARG A 10 -3.57 11.53 12.25
CA ARG A 10 -3.26 12.93 11.93
C ARG A 10 -2.25 13.51 12.92
N HIS A 11 -2.52 13.38 14.22
CA HIS A 11 -1.59 13.84 15.26
C HIS A 11 -0.21 13.17 15.15
N PHE A 12 -0.19 11.86 14.90
CA PHE A 12 1.03 11.09 14.70
C PHE A 12 1.82 11.57 13.47
N CYS A 13 1.16 11.84 12.34
CA CYS A 13 1.83 12.26 11.11
C CYS A 13 2.33 13.72 11.13
N GLN A 14 1.58 14.64 11.72
CA GLN A 14 1.92 16.07 11.71
C GLN A 14 3.13 16.43 12.58
N ASN A 15 3.43 15.62 13.58
CA ASN A 15 4.51 15.88 14.54
C ASN A 15 5.87 15.31 14.10
N PHE A 16 6.08 15.05 12.81
CA PHE A 16 7.39 14.60 12.29
C PHE A 16 8.51 15.58 12.66
N THR A 17 9.60 15.08 13.24
CA THR A 17 10.65 15.94 13.82
C THR A 17 11.91 16.08 12.97
N SER A 18 12.01 15.39 11.82
CA SER A 18 13.19 15.42 10.94
C SER A 18 14.52 15.18 11.66
N ALA A 19 14.51 14.53 12.84
CA ALA A 19 15.68 14.47 13.69
C ALA A 19 16.83 13.79 12.92
N SER A 20 17.89 14.56 12.66
CA SER A 20 19.02 14.24 11.78
C SER A 20 19.91 13.10 12.28
N ALA A 21 19.61 12.56 13.47
CA ALA A 21 20.42 11.56 14.16
C ALA A 21 19.82 10.14 14.16
N THR A 22 18.65 9.91 13.54
CA THR A 22 18.11 8.55 13.48
C THR A 22 19.01 7.67 12.60
N SER A 23 19.77 6.78 13.24
CA SER A 23 20.71 5.85 12.58
C SER A 23 20.01 4.87 11.65
N HIS A 24 18.70 4.67 11.81
CA HIS A 24 17.93 3.67 11.09
C HIS A 24 16.90 4.31 10.16
N LYS A 25 17.04 4.05 8.85
CA LYS A 25 16.09 4.47 7.82
C LYS A 25 14.85 3.57 7.72
N GLU A 26 14.84 2.44 8.43
CA GLU A 26 13.82 1.39 8.31
C GLU A 26 13.35 0.93 9.70
N VAL A 27 12.03 0.78 9.88
CA VAL A 27 11.41 0.31 11.13
C VAL A 27 11.97 -1.04 11.57
N LYS A 28 12.19 -1.96 10.62
CA LYS A 28 12.77 -3.29 10.89
C LYS A 28 14.13 -3.21 11.57
N LYS A 29 15.00 -2.32 11.06
CA LYS A 29 16.35 -2.12 11.61
C LYS A 29 16.30 -1.47 12.98
N TYR A 30 15.41 -0.50 13.17
CA TYR A 30 15.19 0.15 14.47
C TYR A 30 14.71 -0.85 15.54
N LEU A 31 13.82 -1.76 15.17
CA LEU A 31 13.28 -2.77 16.08
C LEU A 31 14.19 -4.00 16.26
N ALA A 32 15.30 -4.09 15.52
CA ALA A 32 16.22 -5.22 15.63
C ALA A 32 16.74 -5.35 17.07
N GLY A 33 16.63 -6.55 17.65
CA GLY A 33 17.02 -6.81 19.05
C GLY A 33 16.03 -6.30 20.11
N SER A 34 14.93 -5.64 19.74
CA SER A 34 13.89 -5.25 20.70
C SER A 34 13.12 -6.46 21.22
N ARG A 35 12.82 -6.47 22.53
CA ARG A 35 12.04 -7.53 23.18
C ARG A 35 10.53 -7.33 22.96
N SER A 36 9.77 -8.44 22.96
CA SER A 36 8.30 -8.39 23.01
C SER A 36 7.81 -7.56 24.17
N GLY A 37 6.70 -6.85 23.99
CA GLY A 37 6.09 -6.02 25.03
C GLY A 37 6.78 -4.68 25.23
N ARG A 38 7.83 -4.35 24.46
CA ARG A 38 8.40 -3.00 24.46
C ARG A 38 7.34 -2.00 24.00
N THR A 39 7.06 -1.03 24.86
CA THR A 39 6.14 0.08 24.58
C THR A 39 6.91 1.36 24.31
N PHE A 40 6.43 2.11 23.32
CA PHE A 40 6.92 3.42 22.91
C PHE A 40 5.81 4.41 23.23
N SER A 41 6.03 5.25 24.23
CA SER A 41 5.04 6.21 24.71
C SER A 41 5.33 7.61 24.17
N GLU A 42 4.30 8.31 23.73
CA GLU A 42 4.39 9.67 23.22
C GLU A 42 5.12 10.62 24.20
N GLY A 43 5.92 11.54 23.64
CA GLY A 43 6.79 12.42 24.42
C GLY A 43 8.16 11.81 24.75
N SER A 44 8.35 10.49 24.60
CA SER A 44 9.67 9.85 24.75
C SER A 44 10.54 9.97 23.49
N PRO A 45 11.88 10.04 23.63
CA PRO A 45 12.79 10.00 22.48
C PRO A 45 12.61 8.76 21.60
N GLN A 46 12.39 7.59 22.21
CA GLN A 46 12.23 6.33 21.48
C GLN A 46 10.93 6.30 20.66
N PHE A 47 9.86 6.91 21.17
CA PHE A 47 8.63 7.08 20.39
C PHE A 47 8.83 8.00 19.19
N ASN A 48 9.48 9.15 19.38
CA ASN A 48 9.77 10.08 18.29
C ASN A 48 10.62 9.42 17.20
N GLU A 49 11.62 8.65 17.59
CA GLU A 49 12.45 7.90 16.64
C GLU A 49 11.67 6.81 15.90
N LEU A 50 10.85 6.02 16.61
CA LEU A 50 9.98 5.03 15.98
C LEU A 50 9.02 5.68 14.99
N ARG A 51 8.33 6.74 15.42
CA ARG A 51 7.40 7.51 14.59
C ARG A 51 8.10 8.00 13.33
N ASP A 52 9.23 8.71 13.47
CA ASP A 52 9.94 9.27 12.32
C ASP A 52 10.42 8.16 11.36
N CYS A 53 10.85 6.99 11.88
CA CYS A 53 11.14 5.81 11.06
C CYS A 53 9.91 5.30 10.29
N MET A 54 8.77 5.18 10.98
CA MET A 54 7.51 4.69 10.39
C MET A 54 6.98 5.65 9.33
N LEU A 55 7.02 6.96 9.58
CA LEU A 55 6.53 7.96 8.66
C LEU A 55 7.39 8.04 7.40
N ARG A 56 8.73 8.01 7.54
CA ARG A 56 9.64 7.94 6.38
C ARG A 56 9.43 6.66 5.55
N ASP A 57 9.29 5.50 6.21
CA ASP A 57 9.01 4.24 5.50
C ASP A 57 7.66 4.31 4.80
N SER A 58 6.62 4.85 5.45
CA SER A 58 5.29 5.02 4.87
C SER A 58 5.30 5.90 3.64
N GLU A 59 6.02 7.03 3.68
CA GLU A 59 6.14 7.93 2.54
C GLU A 59 6.90 7.24 1.38
N ARG A 60 8.06 6.63 1.66
CA ARG A 60 8.81 5.87 0.64
C ARG A 60 7.98 4.76 0.01
N LEU A 61 7.19 4.03 0.80
CA LEU A 61 6.32 2.97 0.31
C LEU A 61 5.21 3.52 -0.59
N ALA A 62 4.64 4.70 -0.28
CA ALA A 62 3.69 5.35 -1.17
C ALA A 62 4.34 5.73 -2.51
N TYR A 63 5.56 6.29 -2.48
CA TYR A 63 6.33 6.56 -3.70
C TYR A 63 6.64 5.28 -4.48
N HIS A 64 7.13 4.23 -3.82
CA HIS A 64 7.42 2.95 -4.47
C HIS A 64 6.17 2.31 -5.07
N ALA A 65 5.01 2.44 -4.43
CA ALA A 65 3.73 2.01 -5.00
C ALA A 65 3.43 2.74 -6.30
N ALA A 66 3.48 4.08 -6.30
CA ALA A 66 3.23 4.89 -7.50
C ALA A 66 4.23 4.58 -8.62
N ALA A 67 5.53 4.48 -8.31
CA ALA A 67 6.58 4.18 -9.28
C ALA A 67 6.44 2.76 -9.87
N THR A 68 6.06 1.78 -9.03
CA THR A 68 5.80 0.41 -9.49
C THR A 68 4.57 0.37 -10.39
N PHE A 69 3.50 1.07 -10.03
CA PHE A 69 2.30 1.18 -10.85
C PHE A 69 2.60 1.78 -12.22
N ALA A 70 3.31 2.90 -12.24
CA ALA A 70 3.80 3.57 -13.45
C ALA A 70 4.60 2.62 -14.37
N SER A 71 5.59 1.94 -13.80
CA SER A 71 6.42 0.99 -14.54
C SER A 71 5.61 -0.18 -15.09
N THR A 72 4.65 -0.66 -14.30
CA THR A 72 3.76 -1.76 -14.69
C THR A 72 2.88 -1.38 -15.87
N LEU A 73 2.30 -0.17 -15.86
CA LEU A 73 1.46 0.30 -16.96
C LEU A 73 2.26 0.52 -18.24
N ARG A 74 3.46 1.10 -18.16
CA ARG A 74 4.36 1.24 -19.33
C ARG A 74 4.78 -0.11 -19.91
N SER A 75 4.86 -1.12 -19.07
CA SER A 75 5.23 -2.48 -19.48
C SER A 75 4.02 -3.31 -19.90
N LEU A 76 2.80 -2.77 -19.87
CA LEU A 76 1.59 -3.53 -20.14
C LEU A 76 1.45 -3.79 -21.65
N GLN A 77 1.93 -4.96 -22.06
CA GLN A 77 1.78 -5.51 -23.39
C GLN A 77 1.31 -6.96 -23.24
N ALA A 78 0.83 -7.55 -24.33
CA ALA A 78 0.35 -8.92 -24.33
C ALA A 78 1.33 -9.92 -23.70
N SER A 79 2.57 -9.96 -24.20
CA SER A 79 3.61 -10.90 -23.74
C SER A 79 4.06 -10.68 -22.29
N SER A 80 3.77 -9.51 -21.71
CA SER A 80 4.14 -9.11 -20.35
C SER A 80 2.94 -9.02 -19.40
N ALA A 81 1.73 -9.40 -19.83
CA ALA A 81 0.54 -9.41 -18.99
C ALA A 81 0.73 -10.19 -17.66
N PRO A 82 1.40 -11.37 -17.63
CA PRO A 82 1.71 -12.07 -16.38
C PRO A 82 2.61 -11.25 -15.43
N TRP A 83 3.61 -10.57 -15.97
CA TRP A 83 4.50 -9.69 -15.20
C TRP A 83 3.78 -8.44 -14.70
N SER A 84 2.78 -7.99 -15.44
CA SER A 84 1.95 -6.86 -15.02
C SER A 84 1.11 -7.20 -13.78
N CYS A 85 0.63 -8.44 -13.64
CA CYS A 85 0.00 -8.90 -12.40
C CYS A 85 0.93 -8.79 -11.19
N VAL A 86 2.20 -9.14 -11.38
CA VAL A 86 3.22 -9.03 -10.32
C VAL A 86 3.45 -7.57 -9.94
N GLY A 87 3.55 -6.68 -10.91
CA GLY A 87 3.72 -5.24 -10.67
C GLY A 87 2.51 -4.60 -9.97
N LEU A 88 1.29 -4.92 -10.40
CA LEU A 88 0.06 -4.45 -9.76
C LEU A 88 -0.09 -4.99 -8.33
N TYR A 89 0.32 -6.24 -8.10
CA TYR A 89 0.40 -6.81 -6.77
C TYR A 89 1.36 -6.01 -5.86
N TYR A 90 2.60 -5.75 -6.31
CA TYR A 90 3.56 -5.00 -5.49
C TYR A 90 3.14 -3.54 -5.28
N THR A 91 2.48 -2.93 -6.26
CA THR A 91 1.82 -1.63 -6.09
C THR A 91 0.85 -1.69 -4.90
N SER A 92 -0.06 -2.66 -4.92
CA SER A 92 -1.05 -2.87 -3.85
C SER A 92 -0.38 -3.10 -2.50
N PHE A 93 0.65 -3.93 -2.47
CA PHE A 93 1.38 -4.28 -1.25
C PHE A 93 2.09 -3.06 -0.63
N PHE A 94 2.77 -2.25 -1.43
CA PHE A 94 3.44 -1.05 -0.94
C PHE A 94 2.45 0.02 -0.49
N ALA A 95 1.35 0.24 -1.25
CA ALA A 95 0.31 1.18 -0.84
C ALA A 95 -0.38 0.76 0.47
N ALA A 96 -0.72 -0.52 0.62
CA ALA A 96 -1.30 -1.06 1.85
C ALA A 96 -0.35 -0.90 3.05
N ARG A 97 0.95 -1.16 2.88
CA ARG A 97 1.94 -0.94 3.94
C ARG A 97 2.07 0.52 4.33
N SER A 98 2.01 1.44 3.36
CA SER A 98 2.01 2.89 3.61
C SER A 98 0.79 3.31 4.44
N ILE A 99 -0.41 2.89 4.04
CA ILE A 99 -1.66 3.15 4.81
C ILE A 99 -1.51 2.66 6.25
N LEU A 100 -1.00 1.45 6.43
CA LEU A 100 -0.85 0.87 7.75
C LEU A 100 0.14 1.66 8.62
N GLY A 101 1.28 2.05 8.05
CA GLY A 101 2.31 2.82 8.75
C GLY A 101 1.86 4.22 9.15
N MET A 102 1.08 4.91 8.32
CA MET A 102 0.46 6.20 8.67
C MET A 102 -0.48 6.11 9.89
N HIS A 103 -1.03 4.92 10.16
CA HIS A 103 -1.89 4.67 11.31
C HIS A 103 -1.15 3.96 12.46
N GLY A 104 0.19 4.08 12.52
CA GLY A 104 0.99 3.53 13.61
C GLY A 104 1.06 2.00 13.64
N GLY A 105 0.62 1.33 12.58
CA GLY A 105 0.72 -0.12 12.43
C GLY A 105 1.95 -0.53 11.64
N TRP A 106 2.49 -1.71 11.94
CA TRP A 106 3.59 -2.31 11.18
C TRP A 106 3.59 -3.82 11.35
N VAL A 107 4.01 -4.56 10.34
CA VAL A 107 4.07 -6.03 10.36
C VAL A 107 5.33 -6.48 9.63
N ASP A 108 6.06 -7.42 10.23
CA ASP A 108 7.16 -8.15 9.59
C ASP A 108 7.01 -9.66 9.82
N GLY A 109 6.77 -10.36 8.72
CA GLY A 109 6.50 -11.80 8.74
C GLY A 109 5.24 -12.16 9.49
N ASP A 110 5.24 -13.35 10.11
CA ASP A 110 4.10 -13.89 10.85
C ASP A 110 4.19 -13.64 12.37
N LYS A 111 5.29 -13.07 12.87
CA LYS A 111 5.61 -13.03 14.30
C LYS A 111 5.83 -11.64 14.87
N GLN A 112 6.11 -10.62 14.07
CA GLN A 112 6.40 -9.28 14.59
C GLN A 112 5.41 -8.27 14.05
N TRP A 113 4.84 -7.48 14.94
CA TRP A 113 3.92 -6.41 14.59
C TRP A 113 3.88 -5.32 15.67
N LEU A 114 3.55 -4.11 15.26
CA LEU A 114 3.30 -2.97 16.14
C LEU A 114 1.80 -2.74 16.26
N GLU A 115 1.34 -2.40 17.47
CA GLU A 115 -0.04 -1.97 17.69
C GLU A 115 -0.15 -0.79 18.62
N ALA A 116 -1.17 0.04 18.39
CA ALA A 116 -1.48 1.13 19.29
C ALA A 116 -2.25 0.61 20.51
N THR A 117 -1.64 0.66 21.70
CA THR A 117 -2.28 0.32 22.98
C THR A 117 -3.06 1.50 23.53
N ASN A 118 -2.57 2.73 23.32
CA ASN A 118 -3.31 3.97 23.51
C ASN A 118 -3.32 4.75 22.18
N ILE A 119 -4.49 5.25 21.78
CA ILE A 119 -4.73 5.90 20.48
C ILE A 119 -5.03 7.39 20.60
N ASN A 120 -5.12 7.93 21.82
CA ASN A 120 -5.51 9.31 22.06
C ASN A 120 -4.32 10.25 21.81
N PRO A 121 -4.48 11.31 20.97
CA PRO A 121 -3.46 12.34 20.79
C PRO A 121 -2.92 12.88 22.13
N GLY A 122 -1.60 13.05 22.24
CA GLY A 122 -0.92 13.50 23.45
C GLY A 122 -0.65 12.38 24.47
N SER A 123 -1.10 11.15 24.20
CA SER A 123 -0.85 9.98 25.05
C SER A 123 -0.71 8.69 24.23
N ILE A 124 -0.33 8.79 22.95
CA ILE A 124 -0.23 7.62 22.08
C ILE A 124 0.80 6.64 22.64
N GLU A 125 0.45 5.36 22.63
CA GLU A 125 1.36 4.27 22.97
C GLU A 125 1.35 3.21 21.88
N ILE A 126 2.54 2.82 21.43
CA ILE A 126 2.72 1.75 20.45
C ILE A 126 3.52 0.63 21.11
N THR A 127 3.04 -0.61 21.04
CA THR A 127 3.71 -1.77 21.62
C THR A 127 4.17 -2.74 20.54
N LEU A 128 5.42 -3.19 20.64
CA LEU A 128 5.94 -4.30 19.85
C LEU A 128 5.43 -5.64 20.38
N ARG A 129 4.84 -6.44 19.50
CA ARG A 129 4.43 -7.81 19.77
C ARG A 129 5.30 -8.77 18.99
N THR A 130 5.88 -9.77 19.67
CA THR A 130 6.62 -10.86 19.04
C THR A 130 5.91 -12.20 19.23
N ALA A 131 4.74 -12.34 18.63
CA ALA A 131 3.94 -13.56 18.63
C ALA A 131 3.14 -13.63 17.32
N ARG A 132 2.64 -14.83 16.98
CA ARG A 132 1.76 -14.96 15.82
C ARG A 132 0.53 -14.09 16.01
N HIS A 133 0.24 -13.23 15.04
CA HIS A 133 -0.96 -12.40 15.10
C HIS A 133 -2.23 -13.28 14.97
N PRO A 134 -3.28 -13.09 15.79
CA PRO A 134 -4.48 -13.93 15.78
C PRO A 134 -5.23 -14.01 14.44
N ALA A 135 -5.12 -12.96 13.60
CA ALA A 135 -5.69 -12.97 12.25
C ALA A 135 -4.97 -13.93 11.27
N ILE A 136 -3.82 -14.50 11.65
CA ILE A 136 -3.06 -15.45 10.84
C ILE A 136 -3.51 -16.86 11.22
N GLN A 137 -4.31 -17.48 10.35
CA GLN A 137 -4.92 -18.79 10.62
C GLN A 137 -3.93 -19.97 10.56
N ALA A 138 -2.90 -19.89 9.71
CA ALA A 138 -1.90 -20.95 9.56
C ALA A 138 -0.49 -20.39 9.34
N LYS A 139 0.54 -21.24 9.46
CA LYS A 139 1.90 -20.85 9.07
C LYS A 139 1.89 -20.57 7.57
N GLN A 140 2.17 -19.32 7.21
CA GLN A 140 2.09 -18.84 5.83
C GLN A 140 3.27 -17.89 5.53
N GLY A 141 3.52 -17.64 4.25
CA GLY A 141 4.56 -16.69 3.85
C GLY A 141 4.30 -15.28 4.36
N SER A 142 5.35 -14.46 4.49
CA SER A 142 5.30 -13.10 5.05
C SER A 142 4.24 -12.21 4.40
N HIS A 143 4.06 -12.30 3.10
CA HIS A 143 3.03 -11.55 2.39
C HIS A 143 1.61 -12.01 2.74
N LYS A 144 1.36 -13.31 2.85
CA LYS A 144 0.07 -13.85 3.29
C LYS A 144 -0.26 -13.38 4.70
N ALA A 145 0.73 -13.45 5.60
CA ALA A 145 0.62 -12.91 6.96
C ALA A 145 0.27 -11.42 6.95
N PHE A 146 0.98 -10.62 6.16
CA PHE A 146 0.71 -9.19 6.03
C PHE A 146 -0.75 -8.92 5.64
N TRP A 147 -1.25 -9.54 4.57
CA TRP A 147 -2.61 -9.24 4.08
C TRP A 147 -3.70 -9.64 5.08
N SER A 148 -3.57 -10.78 5.77
CA SER A 148 -4.50 -11.16 6.84
C SER A 148 -4.52 -10.12 7.97
N VAL A 149 -3.36 -9.60 8.35
CA VAL A 149 -3.25 -8.59 9.41
C VAL A 149 -3.74 -7.21 8.93
N PHE A 150 -3.44 -6.82 7.70
CA PHE A 150 -3.89 -5.57 7.08
C PHE A 150 -5.41 -5.48 7.03
N TYR A 151 -6.07 -6.49 6.48
CA TYR A 151 -7.54 -6.52 6.38
C TYR A 151 -8.21 -6.59 7.75
N PHE A 152 -7.57 -7.21 8.75
CA PHE A 152 -8.08 -7.19 10.12
C PHE A 152 -7.99 -5.78 10.71
N ALA A 153 -6.83 -5.13 10.60
CA ALA A 153 -6.55 -3.88 11.27
C ALA A 153 -7.20 -2.66 10.62
N CYS A 154 -7.39 -2.67 9.30
CA CYS A 154 -7.93 -1.52 8.56
C CYS A 154 -9.46 -1.45 8.56
N ARG A 155 -10.18 -2.42 9.19
CA ARG A 155 -11.65 -2.39 9.31
C ARG A 155 -12.19 -1.05 9.83
N PRO A 156 -11.61 -0.43 10.88
CA PRO A 156 -12.09 0.85 11.40
C PRO A 156 -11.88 2.03 10.44
N LEU A 157 -11.11 1.86 9.35
CA LEU A 157 -10.86 2.93 8.38
C LEU A 157 -11.95 3.06 7.31
N HIS A 158 -12.83 2.05 7.16
CA HIS A 158 -13.90 2.05 6.16
C HIS A 158 -14.76 3.32 6.16
N PRO A 159 -15.24 3.84 7.32
CA PRO A 159 -16.05 5.07 7.36
C PRO A 159 -15.29 6.34 6.92
N HIS A 160 -13.97 6.29 6.86
CA HIS A 160 -13.11 7.41 6.52
C HIS A 160 -12.49 7.28 5.12
N ALA A 161 -12.66 6.13 4.47
CA ALA A 161 -12.22 5.88 3.12
C ALA A 161 -13.22 6.48 2.11
N ALA A 162 -12.73 7.04 1.01
CA ALA A 162 -13.59 7.40 -0.12
C ALA A 162 -14.40 6.18 -0.57
N ALA A 163 -15.73 6.34 -0.69
CA ALA A 163 -16.66 5.22 -0.88
C ALA A 163 -16.26 4.32 -2.05
N GLN A 164 -15.89 4.91 -3.18
CA GLN A 164 -15.46 4.22 -4.41
C GLN A 164 -14.17 3.38 -4.27
N HIS A 165 -13.36 3.62 -3.24
CA HIS A 165 -12.11 2.90 -3.00
C HIS A 165 -12.14 2.02 -1.75
N SER A 166 -13.15 2.20 -0.88
CA SER A 166 -13.30 1.49 0.39
C SER A 166 -13.25 -0.04 0.26
N PHE A 167 -13.67 -0.60 -0.88
CA PHE A 167 -13.62 -2.03 -1.15
C PHE A 167 -12.21 -2.63 -1.01
N ALA A 168 -11.16 -1.84 -1.28
CA ALA A 168 -9.79 -2.32 -1.26
C ALA A 168 -9.22 -2.50 0.16
N LEU A 169 -9.94 -2.03 1.18
CA LEU A 169 -9.65 -2.30 2.60
C LEU A 169 -10.23 -3.63 3.08
N SER A 170 -10.91 -4.38 2.20
CA SER A 170 -11.52 -5.67 2.50
C SER A 170 -10.92 -6.80 1.64
N PRO A 171 -10.97 -8.06 2.12
CA PRO A 171 -10.50 -9.20 1.35
C PRO A 171 -11.25 -9.36 0.03
N VAL A 172 -10.51 -9.62 -1.06
CA VAL A 172 -11.10 -9.96 -2.36
C VAL A 172 -11.75 -11.34 -2.25
N GLN A 173 -13.04 -11.45 -2.61
CA GLN A 173 -13.81 -12.69 -2.55
C GLN A 173 -13.73 -13.38 -1.17
N SER A 174 -13.74 -12.59 -0.08
CA SER A 174 -13.59 -13.09 1.29
C SER A 174 -12.28 -13.83 1.58
N SER A 175 -11.30 -13.77 0.68
CA SER A 175 -9.99 -14.42 0.83
C SER A 175 -8.90 -13.38 1.11
N SER A 176 -8.33 -13.44 2.32
CA SER A 176 -7.22 -12.54 2.70
C SER A 176 -5.93 -12.81 1.92
N THR A 177 -5.82 -13.97 1.26
CA THR A 177 -4.64 -14.36 0.49
C THR A 177 -4.84 -14.31 -1.01
N TRP A 178 -6.03 -13.92 -1.49
CA TRP A 178 -6.40 -13.92 -2.91
C TRP A 178 -5.34 -13.27 -3.81
N LEU A 179 -4.83 -12.10 -3.42
CA LEU A 179 -3.82 -11.36 -4.18
C LEU A 179 -2.50 -12.16 -4.31
N ILE A 180 -2.10 -12.89 -3.28
CA ILE A 180 -0.87 -13.71 -3.32
C ILE A 180 -1.12 -14.97 -4.13
N ASP A 181 -2.24 -15.65 -3.89
CA ASP A 181 -2.54 -16.94 -4.51
C ASP A 181 -2.67 -16.78 -6.03
N ASN A 182 -3.39 -15.74 -6.50
CA ASN A 182 -3.53 -15.48 -7.93
C ASN A 182 -2.25 -14.93 -8.56
N ARG A 183 -1.48 -14.10 -7.84
CA ARG A 183 -0.16 -13.67 -8.32
C ARG A 183 0.76 -14.87 -8.51
N ASN A 184 0.78 -15.80 -7.56
CA ASN A 184 1.63 -16.98 -7.64
C ASN A 184 1.15 -17.96 -8.72
N ARG A 185 -0.16 -18.16 -8.86
CA ARG A 185 -0.76 -18.95 -9.94
C ARG A 185 -0.30 -18.44 -11.31
N ILE A 186 -0.43 -17.14 -11.56
CA ILE A 186 -0.03 -16.52 -12.83
C ILE A 186 1.50 -16.50 -13.01
N ASN A 187 2.27 -16.20 -11.96
CA ASN A 187 3.72 -16.05 -12.05
C ASN A 187 4.48 -17.40 -12.17
N TYR A 188 3.95 -18.47 -11.60
CA TYR A 188 4.62 -19.79 -11.59
C TYR A 188 3.90 -20.84 -12.45
N GLY A 189 2.65 -20.61 -12.85
CA GLY A 189 1.90 -21.50 -13.75
C GLY A 189 2.02 -21.07 -15.20
N SER A 190 2.86 -21.75 -16.00
CA SER A 190 3.07 -21.42 -17.42
C SER A 190 1.79 -21.49 -18.26
N ALA A 191 0.90 -22.45 -17.96
CA ALA A 191 -0.40 -22.57 -18.62
C ALA A 191 -1.34 -21.40 -18.29
N ASP A 192 -1.39 -20.97 -17.03
CA ASP A 192 -2.17 -19.80 -16.60
C ASP A 192 -1.63 -18.50 -17.21
N ALA A 193 -0.30 -18.35 -17.23
CA ALA A 193 0.36 -17.23 -17.88
C ALA A 193 0.03 -17.18 -19.39
N SER A 194 0.11 -18.31 -20.09
CA SER A 194 -0.19 -18.39 -21.53
C SER A 194 -1.65 -18.05 -21.82
N LYS A 195 -2.60 -18.63 -21.07
CA LYS A 195 -4.03 -18.30 -21.19
C LYS A 195 -4.30 -16.81 -20.97
N LEU A 196 -3.61 -16.21 -20.00
CA LEU A 196 -3.74 -14.78 -19.71
C LEU A 196 -3.25 -13.93 -20.88
N VAL A 197 -2.10 -14.27 -21.48
CA VAL A 197 -1.57 -13.61 -22.67
C VAL A 197 -2.56 -13.71 -23.82
N ASP A 198 -3.08 -14.91 -24.10
CA ASP A 198 -4.03 -15.15 -25.19
C ASP A 198 -5.36 -14.40 -25.00
N GLU A 199 -5.86 -14.31 -23.77
CA GLU A 199 -7.08 -13.55 -23.46
C GLU A 199 -6.86 -12.05 -23.59
N PHE A 200 -5.73 -11.54 -23.08
CA PHE A 200 -5.39 -10.13 -23.22
C PHE A 200 -5.21 -9.75 -24.69
N GLN A 201 -4.51 -10.55 -25.50
CA GLN A 201 -4.35 -10.31 -26.94
C GLN A 201 -5.67 -10.21 -27.67
N ARG A 202 -6.61 -11.12 -27.39
CA ARG A 202 -7.93 -11.14 -28.05
C ARG A 202 -8.83 -9.96 -27.66
N ARG A 203 -8.63 -9.39 -26.47
CA ARG A 203 -9.44 -8.28 -25.95
C ARG A 203 -8.73 -6.94 -25.98
N TYR A 204 -7.47 -6.91 -26.44
CA TYR A 204 -6.67 -5.71 -26.41
C TYR A 204 -7.31 -4.65 -27.31
N ASP A 205 -7.67 -3.57 -26.66
CA ASP A 205 -8.19 -2.37 -27.27
C ASP A 205 -7.26 -1.24 -26.84
N PRO A 206 -6.43 -0.69 -27.75
CA PRO A 206 -5.57 0.44 -27.41
C PRO A 206 -6.40 1.64 -26.93
N THR A 207 -7.66 1.73 -27.35
CA THR A 207 -8.66 2.73 -26.98
C THR A 207 -9.35 2.46 -25.65
N ASN A 208 -9.19 1.24 -25.11
CA ASN A 208 -9.79 0.88 -23.83
C ASN A 208 -9.00 -0.18 -23.05
N VAL A 209 -7.69 0.03 -22.90
CA VAL A 209 -6.77 -0.86 -22.17
C VAL A 209 -7.30 -1.30 -20.80
N ALA A 210 -7.99 -0.41 -20.07
CA ALA A 210 -8.57 -0.75 -18.77
C ALA A 210 -9.67 -1.82 -18.86
N GLN A 211 -10.50 -1.79 -19.89
CA GLN A 211 -11.53 -2.80 -20.14
C GLN A 211 -10.98 -4.06 -20.82
N SER A 212 -9.85 -3.95 -21.53
CA SER A 212 -9.14 -5.08 -22.13
C SER A 212 -8.51 -6.03 -21.12
N LEU A 213 -8.31 -5.58 -19.87
CA LEU A 213 -7.70 -6.42 -18.84
C LEU A 213 -8.60 -7.60 -18.46
N PRO A 214 -8.13 -8.85 -18.63
CA PRO A 214 -8.93 -10.02 -18.35
C PRO A 214 -8.98 -10.31 -16.84
N GLY A 215 -10.08 -10.95 -16.43
CA GLY A 215 -10.31 -11.58 -15.12
C GLY A 215 -9.54 -10.95 -13.96
N ASP A 216 -8.58 -11.70 -13.44
CA ASP A 216 -7.81 -11.36 -12.24
C ASP A 216 -6.93 -10.12 -12.41
N VAL A 217 -6.44 -9.81 -13.62
CA VAL A 217 -5.59 -8.63 -13.84
C VAL A 217 -6.38 -7.35 -13.64
N LYS A 218 -7.65 -7.36 -14.06
CA LYS A 218 -8.57 -6.25 -13.80
C LYS A 218 -8.79 -6.07 -12.30
N VAL A 219 -8.93 -7.16 -11.55
CA VAL A 219 -9.03 -7.12 -10.08
C VAL A 219 -7.76 -6.56 -9.46
N PHE A 220 -6.58 -7.05 -9.86
CA PHE A 220 -5.29 -6.51 -9.41
C PHE A 220 -5.17 -5.00 -9.68
N ARG A 221 -5.55 -4.55 -10.88
CA ARG A 221 -5.52 -3.12 -11.24
C ARG A 221 -6.44 -2.32 -10.35
N ASN A 222 -7.69 -2.75 -10.17
CA ASN A 222 -8.68 -2.02 -9.39
C ASN A 222 -8.27 -1.92 -7.91
N VAL A 223 -7.75 -3.01 -7.34
CA VAL A 223 -7.20 -3.00 -5.96
C VAL A 223 -5.99 -2.06 -5.87
N ALA A 224 -5.06 -2.13 -6.83
CA ALA A 224 -3.87 -1.28 -6.86
C ALA A 224 -4.22 0.22 -6.91
N ILE A 225 -5.11 0.60 -7.82
CA ILE A 225 -5.58 1.99 -7.96
C ILE A 225 -6.27 2.46 -6.68
N SER A 226 -7.18 1.65 -6.14
CA SER A 226 -7.92 2.03 -4.94
C SER A 226 -7.03 2.15 -3.71
N LEU A 227 -6.07 1.25 -3.51
CA LEU A 227 -5.11 1.38 -2.40
C LEU A 227 -4.18 2.57 -2.58
N LEU A 228 -3.74 2.86 -3.81
CA LEU A 228 -2.91 4.03 -4.08
C LEU A 228 -3.69 5.34 -3.83
N ALA A 229 -4.96 5.40 -4.27
CA ALA A 229 -5.84 6.52 -4.02
C ALA A 229 -6.10 6.72 -2.52
N LEU A 230 -6.38 5.64 -1.77
CA LEU A 230 -6.54 5.69 -0.32
C LEU A 230 -5.25 6.10 0.39
N ALA A 231 -4.09 5.59 -0.04
CA ALA A 231 -2.81 6.01 0.52
C ALA A 231 -2.60 7.51 0.34
N ASN A 232 -2.91 8.06 -0.84
CA ASN A 232 -2.81 9.50 -1.06
C ASN A 232 -3.85 10.30 -0.26
N GLN A 233 -5.10 9.81 -0.20
CA GLN A 233 -6.16 10.42 0.59
C GLN A 233 -5.74 10.55 2.06
N PHE A 234 -5.28 9.44 2.68
CA PHE A 234 -4.84 9.45 4.07
C PHE A 234 -3.58 10.29 4.28
N ARG A 235 -2.61 10.24 3.35
CA ARG A 235 -1.42 11.09 3.40
C ARG A 235 -1.79 12.57 3.50
N ARG A 236 -2.69 13.04 2.62
CA ARG A 236 -3.18 14.43 2.62
C ARG A 236 -4.00 14.73 3.88
N ALA A 237 -4.94 13.86 4.23
CA ALA A 237 -5.82 14.06 5.39
C ALA A 237 -5.05 14.13 6.71
N HIS A 238 -3.97 13.35 6.84
CA HIS A 238 -3.14 13.28 8.03
C HIS A 238 -2.00 14.30 8.03
N GLY A 239 -1.79 15.03 6.94
CA GLY A 239 -0.70 16.00 6.82
C GLY A 239 0.69 15.35 6.88
N LEU A 240 0.84 14.15 6.31
CA LEU A 240 2.14 13.49 6.26
C LEU A 240 3.10 14.27 5.35
N ALA A 241 4.20 14.73 5.94
CA ALA A 241 5.34 15.32 5.24
C ALA A 241 6.61 14.90 5.97
N THR A 242 7.54 14.24 5.27
CA THR A 242 8.83 13.83 5.84
C THR A 242 10.01 14.35 5.02
N ASP A 243 11.22 14.08 5.49
CA ASP A 243 12.49 14.34 4.79
C ASP A 243 12.87 13.20 3.82
N ALA A 244 12.02 12.18 3.66
CA ALA A 244 12.29 11.08 2.76
C ALA A 244 12.35 11.63 1.33
N PRO A 245 13.47 11.44 0.60
CA PRO A 245 13.57 11.95 -0.75
C PRO A 245 12.50 11.28 -1.61
N PRO A 246 11.78 12.04 -2.46
CA PRO A 246 11.02 11.41 -3.52
C PRO A 246 12.03 10.64 -4.37
N VAL A 247 11.79 9.33 -4.55
CA VAL A 247 12.67 8.51 -5.39
C VAL A 247 12.40 8.92 -6.84
N GLY A 248 13.18 9.88 -7.34
CA GLY A 248 12.95 10.58 -8.61
C GLY A 248 12.20 11.89 -8.41
N ALA A 249 12.56 12.93 -9.17
CA ALA A 249 12.16 14.33 -9.02
C ALA A 249 10.67 14.65 -9.31
N LEU A 250 9.74 13.79 -8.91
CA LEU A 250 8.30 14.01 -9.06
C LEU A 250 7.67 14.06 -7.67
N ASN A 251 6.93 15.14 -7.38
CA ASN A 251 5.96 15.18 -6.30
C ASN A 251 5.05 13.94 -6.44
N LEU A 252 4.73 13.20 -5.37
CA LEU A 252 3.89 11.99 -5.45
C LEU A 252 2.57 12.27 -6.20
N ASP A 253 1.96 13.43 -5.93
CA ASP A 253 0.76 13.86 -6.62
C ASP A 253 1.03 14.08 -8.11
N GLU A 254 2.17 14.65 -8.46
CA GLU A 254 2.61 14.81 -9.83
C GLU A 254 3.06 13.50 -10.48
N ALA A 255 3.63 12.53 -9.75
CA ALA A 255 3.97 11.21 -10.26
C ALA A 255 2.70 10.41 -10.55
N ILE A 256 1.73 10.43 -9.63
CA ILE A 256 0.43 9.81 -9.82
C ILE A 256 -0.32 10.50 -10.97
N ASN A 257 -0.38 11.83 -10.97
CA ASN A 257 -1.07 12.61 -12.01
C ASN A 257 -0.35 12.57 -13.36
N ASN A 258 0.98 12.58 -13.41
CA ASN A 258 1.75 12.45 -14.65
C ASN A 258 1.71 11.02 -15.17
N GLN A 259 1.41 10.02 -14.35
CA GLN A 259 1.20 8.66 -14.82
C GLN A 259 -0.24 8.46 -15.29
N ILE A 260 -1.23 9.03 -14.60
CA ILE A 260 -2.60 9.17 -15.13
C ILE A 260 -2.56 9.94 -16.48
N ARG A 261 -1.75 11.01 -16.58
CA ARG A 261 -1.56 11.81 -17.80
C ARG A 261 -0.61 11.16 -18.82
N ALA A 262 0.41 10.38 -18.47
CA ALA A 262 1.26 9.72 -19.47
C ALA A 262 0.55 8.53 -20.13
N ASN A 263 -0.42 7.93 -19.43
CA ASN A 263 -1.40 7.04 -20.04
C ASN A 263 -2.43 7.79 -20.92
N ARG A 264 -2.37 9.13 -21.01
CA ARG A 264 -3.03 9.92 -22.06
C ARG A 264 -2.20 9.91 -23.34
N ASP A 265 -0.88 9.91 -23.24
CA ASP A 265 0.04 10.07 -24.38
C ASP A 265 0.50 8.74 -25.00
N VAL A 266 0.58 7.65 -24.20
CA VAL A 266 0.61 6.27 -24.74
C VAL A 266 -0.76 5.87 -25.32
N ALA A 267 -1.80 6.65 -25.02
CA ALA A 267 -3.18 6.45 -25.46
C ALA A 267 -3.74 7.63 -26.28
N LEU A 268 -2.86 8.28 -27.06
CA LEU A 268 -3.23 9.35 -27.98
C LEU A 268 -3.94 8.86 -29.26
N ASP A 269 -4.19 7.56 -29.41
CA ASP A 269 -5.12 7.04 -30.43
C ASP A 269 -6.52 6.71 -29.88
N ALA A 270 -6.82 7.05 -28.62
CA ALA A 270 -7.57 6.07 -27.84
C ALA A 270 -8.61 6.50 -26.78
N PHE A 271 -8.54 7.62 -26.06
CA PHE A 271 -9.50 7.83 -24.94
C PHE A 271 -10.25 9.17 -24.95
N SER A 272 -11.56 9.09 -24.64
CA SER A 272 -12.45 10.24 -24.45
C SER A 272 -12.47 10.74 -22.99
N SER A 273 -12.67 12.05 -22.85
CA SER A 273 -12.28 12.92 -21.73
C SER A 273 -13.13 12.85 -20.46
N ALA A 274 -14.20 12.04 -20.42
CA ALA A 274 -15.30 12.23 -19.46
C ALA A 274 -15.11 11.58 -18.08
N GLU A 275 -14.31 10.52 -17.95
CA GLU A 275 -14.11 9.82 -16.66
C GLU A 275 -13.05 10.48 -15.75
N LEU A 276 -12.34 11.50 -16.27
CA LEU A 276 -11.11 12.06 -15.67
C LEU A 276 -11.31 13.27 -14.73
N MET A 277 -12.48 13.91 -14.72
CA MET A 277 -12.72 15.12 -13.90
C MET A 277 -12.88 14.85 -12.40
N ASN A 278 -13.13 13.60 -11.98
CA ASN A 278 -13.40 13.26 -10.57
C ASN A 278 -12.16 12.94 -9.71
N PHE A 279 -10.94 13.05 -10.26
CA PHE A 279 -9.70 12.68 -9.55
C PHE A 279 -8.81 13.88 -9.16
N VAL A 280 -9.15 15.09 -9.63
CA VAL A 280 -8.29 16.30 -9.51
C VAL A 280 -8.82 17.31 -8.48
N ALA A 281 -9.92 17.01 -7.78
CA ALA A 281 -10.43 17.82 -6.66
C ALA A 281 -9.86 17.36 -5.31
#